data_AF-A0A1I0MTA6-F1
#
_entry.id   AF-A0A1I0MTA6-F1
#
_cell.length_a   1.000
_cell.length_b   1.000
_cell.length_c   1.000
_cell.angle_alpha   90.00
_cell.angle_beta   90.00
_cell.angle_gamma   90.00
#
_symmetry.space_group_name_H-M   'P 1'
#
loop_
_entity.id
_entity.type
_entity.pdbx_description
1 polymer ?
#
loop_
_entity_poly.entity_id
_entity_poly.type
_entity_poly.pdbx_seq_one_letter_code
_entity_poly.pdbx_strand_id
1 'polypeptide(L)'
;MITKKSNQDFKPRKKCFGDSSVFFGATKTEVYKLLFNNPPLALLRLLGQWVEFTTAVLANCQNTVFRYRFGLLNQGIILTFCSVGLALIANSEHSYLVLGSFSLLILPFLPFIQDWDTLYSWIFVDIRSLPLLVYSCLLLLAGLVNTTMIYIGKGNPDDMSKSGESLILLGLNKLFSKIKRLTKGRLKLKANEFVVNTFIECGITASIGYYFWSVAQDQTFGLFCFLMSSAEFITQIKSKTAQLNRQAYLNAS
;
A
#
# COMPACT_ATOMS: atom_id res chain seq x y z
N MET A 1 -36.73 5.17 -10.29
CA MET A 1 -36.34 4.06 -9.37
C MET A 1 -35.11 4.53 -8.60
N ILE A 2 -35.32 5.10 -7.40
CA ILE A 2 -34.25 5.64 -6.57
C ILE A 2 -33.63 4.45 -5.82
N THR A 3 -32.45 4.01 -6.22
CA THR A 3 -31.69 3.03 -5.44
C THR A 3 -31.35 3.68 -4.10
N LYS A 4 -31.98 3.18 -3.02
CA LYS A 4 -31.58 3.44 -1.64
C LYS A 4 -30.13 3.00 -1.46
N LYS A 5 -29.16 3.87 -1.81
CA LYS A 5 -27.82 3.76 -1.24
C LYS A 5 -28.00 3.97 0.25
N SER A 6 -27.86 2.89 0.99
CA SER A 6 -27.87 2.88 2.44
C SER A 6 -27.01 4.05 2.96
N ASN A 7 -27.63 4.99 3.67
CA ASN A 7 -26.97 6.02 4.49
C ASN A 7 -26.29 5.40 5.73
N GLN A 8 -25.82 4.15 5.63
CA GLN A 8 -24.84 3.67 6.58
C GLN A 8 -23.53 4.30 6.19
N ASP A 9 -23.11 5.31 6.96
CA ASP A 9 -21.73 5.75 7.04
C ASP A 9 -20.84 4.51 7.01
N PHE A 10 -20.20 4.25 5.87
CA PHE A 10 -19.26 3.15 5.75
C PHE A 10 -18.07 3.55 6.62
N LYS A 11 -18.11 3.18 7.90
CA LYS A 11 -16.93 3.24 8.76
C LYS A 11 -15.82 2.48 8.02
N PRO A 12 -14.71 3.13 7.71
CA PRO A 12 -13.64 2.52 6.94
C PRO A 12 -13.14 1.26 7.65
N ARG A 13 -12.77 0.25 6.87
CA ARG A 13 -12.38 -1.08 7.40
C ARG A 13 -11.11 -1.04 8.27
N LYS A 14 -10.31 0.01 8.13
CA LYS A 14 -9.04 0.29 8.83
C LYS A 14 -8.73 1.80 8.73
N LYS A 15 -7.65 2.26 9.37
CA LYS A 15 -7.11 3.59 9.09
C LYS A 15 -6.74 3.69 7.60
N CYS A 16 -7.20 4.77 7.01
CA CYS A 16 -7.16 5.04 5.59
C CYS A 16 -6.13 6.16 5.32
N PHE A 17 -5.37 6.02 4.23
CA PHE A 17 -4.23 6.89 3.91
C PHE A 17 -4.31 7.50 2.50
N GLY A 18 -5.49 7.46 1.87
CA GLY A 18 -5.78 8.25 0.69
C GLY A 18 -5.85 9.74 1.02
N ASP A 19 -5.69 10.61 0.01
CA ASP A 19 -5.51 12.05 0.23
C ASP A 19 -6.65 12.67 1.06
N SER A 20 -7.91 12.28 0.76
CA SER A 20 -9.09 12.72 1.50
C SER A 20 -9.04 12.33 2.98
N SER A 21 -8.49 11.16 3.30
CA SER A 21 -8.33 10.69 4.69
C SER A 21 -7.20 11.42 5.40
N VAL A 22 -6.14 11.78 4.70
CA VAL A 22 -5.03 12.58 5.23
C VAL A 22 -5.52 14.00 5.57
N PHE A 23 -6.19 14.68 4.64
CA PHE A 23 -6.70 16.03 4.86
C PHE A 23 -7.76 16.09 5.96
N PHE A 24 -8.71 15.16 5.97
CA PHE A 24 -9.74 15.10 7.00
C PHE A 24 -9.16 14.68 8.37
N GLY A 25 -8.18 13.77 8.36
CA GLY A 25 -7.46 13.34 9.56
C GLY A 25 -6.69 14.50 10.20
N ALA A 26 -5.98 15.31 9.41
CA ALA A 26 -5.22 16.45 9.90
C ALA A 26 -6.11 17.49 10.61
N THR A 27 -7.33 17.74 10.10
CA THR A 27 -8.21 18.77 10.66
C THR A 27 -8.98 18.35 11.92
N LYS A 28 -9.16 17.03 12.15
CA LYS A 28 -9.98 16.50 13.25
C LYS A 28 -9.21 15.76 14.33
N THR A 29 -7.89 15.75 14.25
CA THR A 29 -7.06 14.94 15.14
C THR A 29 -6.95 15.54 16.55
N GLU A 30 -7.26 14.76 17.58
CA GLU A 30 -7.10 15.14 18.99
C GLU A 30 -5.63 15.22 19.45
N VAL A 31 -4.69 14.74 18.64
CA VAL A 31 -3.25 14.76 18.95
C VAL A 31 -2.77 16.19 19.22
N TYR A 32 -3.30 17.20 18.53
CA TYR A 32 -2.95 18.60 18.82
C TYR A 32 -3.29 19.00 20.25
N LYS A 33 -4.46 18.59 20.76
CA LYS A 33 -4.84 18.86 22.16
C LYS A 33 -3.95 18.09 23.14
N LEU A 34 -3.60 16.85 22.79
CA LEU A 34 -2.73 16.01 23.61
C LEU A 34 -1.28 16.51 23.66
N LEU A 35 -0.76 17.14 22.60
CA LEU A 35 0.58 17.70 22.59
C LEU A 35 0.76 18.76 23.69
N PHE A 36 -0.30 19.52 24.01
CA PHE A 36 -0.26 20.52 25.07
C PHE A 36 -0.66 19.96 26.45
N ASN A 37 -1.62 19.01 26.49
CA ASN A 37 -2.18 18.52 27.77
C ASN A 37 -1.45 17.28 28.34
N ASN A 38 -0.92 16.42 27.48
CA ASN A 38 -0.20 15.19 27.88
C ASN A 38 0.81 14.79 26.78
N PRO A 39 1.97 15.48 26.71
CA PRO A 39 2.95 15.28 25.66
C PRO A 39 3.46 13.83 25.49
N PRO A 40 3.72 13.06 26.58
CA PRO A 40 4.15 11.66 26.44
C PRO A 40 3.12 10.78 25.72
N LEU A 41 1.83 10.93 26.06
CA LEU A 41 0.76 10.18 25.41
C LEU A 41 0.58 10.61 23.95
N ALA A 42 0.74 11.90 23.65
CA ALA A 42 0.72 12.43 22.29
C ALA A 42 1.84 11.81 21.44
N LEU A 43 3.06 11.75 21.99
CA LEU A 43 4.23 11.21 21.32
C LEU A 43 4.05 9.71 21.04
N LEU A 44 3.50 8.94 21.98
CA LEU A 44 3.18 7.52 21.76
C LEU A 44 2.12 7.33 20.66
N ARG A 45 1.09 8.20 20.60
CA ARG A 45 0.09 8.16 19.52
C ARG A 45 0.70 8.50 18.15
N LEU A 46 1.60 9.49 18.10
CA LEU A 46 2.32 9.86 16.88
C LEU A 46 3.21 8.73 16.39
N LEU A 47 3.98 8.10 17.29
CA LEU A 47 4.78 6.92 16.96
C LEU A 47 3.92 5.76 16.43
N GLY A 48 2.78 5.51 17.06
CA GLY A 48 1.83 4.49 16.57
C GLY A 48 1.31 4.79 15.16
N GLN A 49 0.91 6.04 14.90
CA GLN A 49 0.48 6.47 13.56
C GLN A 49 1.60 6.40 12.53
N TRP A 50 2.82 6.72 12.94
CA TRP A 50 4.01 6.66 12.10
C TRP A 50 4.32 5.23 11.63
N VAL A 51 4.28 4.26 12.55
CA VAL A 51 4.47 2.84 12.24
C VAL A 51 3.37 2.35 11.29
N GLU A 52 2.11 2.73 11.53
CA GLU A 52 0.99 2.37 10.67
C GLU A 52 1.12 2.99 9.28
N PHE A 53 1.53 4.27 9.19
CA PHE A 53 1.76 4.94 7.92
C PHE A 53 2.89 4.29 7.14
N THR A 54 4.04 4.03 7.78
CA THR A 54 5.18 3.35 7.14
C THR A 54 4.79 1.95 6.65
N THR A 55 4.04 1.20 7.46
CA THR A 55 3.50 -0.11 7.06
C THR A 55 2.57 0.02 5.85
N ALA A 56 1.70 1.04 5.83
CA ALA A 56 0.81 1.29 4.70
C ALA A 56 1.58 1.70 3.43
N VAL A 57 2.63 2.51 3.55
CA VAL A 57 3.51 2.93 2.44
C VAL A 57 4.23 1.73 1.84
N LEU A 58 4.82 0.84 2.66
CA LEU A 58 5.47 -0.39 2.23
C LEU A 58 4.48 -1.36 1.56
N ALA A 59 3.32 -1.57 2.18
CA ALA A 59 2.25 -2.39 1.61
C ALA A 59 1.77 -1.81 0.27
N ASN A 60 1.70 -0.49 0.16
CA ASN A 60 1.31 0.20 -1.06
C ASN A 60 2.33 0.00 -2.21
N CYS A 61 3.62 -0.09 -1.92
CA CYS A 61 4.64 -0.40 -2.92
C CYS A 61 4.31 -1.72 -3.64
N GLN A 62 3.99 -2.79 -2.90
CA GLN A 62 3.56 -4.06 -3.49
C GLN A 62 2.19 -3.92 -4.19
N ASN A 63 1.19 -3.37 -3.50
CA ASN A 63 -0.18 -3.35 -4.01
C ASN A 63 -0.32 -2.61 -5.32
N THR A 64 0.36 -1.46 -5.44
CA THR A 64 0.28 -0.60 -6.62
C THR A 64 0.68 -1.33 -7.91
N VAL A 65 1.58 -2.31 -7.81
CA VAL A 65 2.06 -3.12 -8.95
C VAL A 65 1.11 -4.28 -9.26
N PHE A 66 0.58 -4.96 -8.24
CA PHE A 66 -0.24 -6.17 -8.45
C PHE A 66 -1.75 -5.90 -8.61
N ARG A 67 -2.21 -4.69 -8.30
CA ARG A 67 -3.64 -4.39 -8.17
C ARG A 67 -4.06 -3.18 -8.98
N TYR A 68 -5.37 -3.12 -9.25
CA TYR A 68 -6.04 -2.04 -9.95
C TYR A 68 -7.36 -1.70 -9.25
N ARG A 69 -8.05 -0.61 -9.61
CA ARG A 69 -9.32 -0.18 -8.99
C ARG A 69 -9.25 -0.06 -7.45
N PHE A 70 -8.38 0.82 -6.99
CA PHE A 70 -8.26 1.14 -5.57
C PHE A 70 -9.49 1.91 -5.07
N GLY A 71 -9.76 1.79 -3.77
CA GLY A 71 -10.72 2.65 -3.07
C GLY A 71 -10.11 4.01 -2.78
N LEU A 72 -10.92 5.07 -2.88
CA LEU A 72 -10.50 6.47 -2.74
C LEU A 72 -9.91 6.83 -1.37
N LEU A 73 -10.16 6.02 -0.34
CA LEU A 73 -9.61 6.22 1.01
C LEU A 73 -8.26 5.51 1.23
N ASN A 74 -7.81 4.64 0.33
CA ASN A 74 -6.57 3.87 0.50
C ASN A 74 -5.49 4.15 -0.54
N GLN A 75 -5.77 4.97 -1.55
CA GLN A 75 -4.81 5.37 -2.57
C GLN A 75 -4.96 6.87 -2.81
N GLY A 76 -3.85 7.53 -3.13
CA GLY A 76 -3.81 8.95 -3.43
C GLY A 76 -2.44 9.36 -3.96
N ILE A 77 -2.33 10.63 -4.32
CA ILE A 77 -1.08 11.24 -4.75
C ILE A 77 -0.05 11.17 -3.61
N ILE A 78 -0.44 11.53 -2.38
CA ILE A 78 0.47 11.59 -1.23
C ILE A 78 1.06 10.21 -0.97
N LEU A 79 0.21 9.19 -0.86
CA LEU A 79 0.65 7.82 -0.61
C LEU A 79 1.54 7.28 -1.74
N THR A 80 1.22 7.61 -3.00
CA THR A 80 2.03 7.21 -4.16
C THR A 80 3.42 7.84 -4.10
N PHE A 81 3.53 9.15 -3.87
CA PHE A 81 4.82 9.83 -3.76
C PHE A 81 5.62 9.37 -2.53
N CYS A 82 4.97 9.12 -1.39
CA CYS A 82 5.65 8.56 -0.22
C CYS A 82 6.17 7.14 -0.48
N SER A 83 5.42 6.29 -1.21
CA SER A 83 5.88 4.94 -1.58
C SER A 83 7.08 4.98 -2.52
N VAL A 84 7.03 5.85 -3.54
CA VAL A 84 8.18 6.04 -4.46
C VAL A 84 9.37 6.63 -3.71
N GLY A 85 9.15 7.67 -2.91
CA GLY A 85 10.18 8.29 -2.08
C GLY A 85 10.85 7.28 -1.15
N LEU A 86 10.09 6.39 -0.52
CA LEU A 86 10.63 5.34 0.35
C LEU A 86 11.52 4.38 -0.43
N ALA A 87 11.11 3.98 -1.64
CA ALA A 87 11.91 3.10 -2.50
C ALA A 87 13.22 3.78 -2.95
N LEU A 88 13.16 5.05 -3.34
CA LEU A 88 14.34 5.84 -3.72
C LEU A 88 15.29 6.07 -2.54
N ILE A 89 14.76 6.41 -1.36
CA ILE A 89 15.55 6.58 -0.14
C ILE A 89 16.20 5.27 0.29
N ALA A 90 15.49 4.13 0.18
CA ALA A 90 16.07 2.82 0.48
C ALA A 90 17.19 2.46 -0.51
N ASN A 91 17.11 2.96 -1.74
CA ASN A 91 18.09 2.73 -2.79
C ASN A 91 19.32 3.64 -2.70
N SER A 92 19.21 4.83 -2.10
CA SER A 92 20.33 5.77 -2.02
C SER A 92 21.42 5.27 -1.07
N GLU A 93 22.69 5.38 -1.48
CA GLU A 93 23.83 5.03 -0.63
C GLU A 93 23.96 5.92 0.60
N HIS A 94 23.51 7.17 0.49
CA HIS A 94 23.59 8.21 1.52
C HIS A 94 22.54 8.07 2.63
N SER A 95 21.63 7.10 2.51
CA SER A 95 20.54 6.91 3.47
C SER A 95 20.60 5.55 4.15
N TYR A 96 20.57 5.52 5.48
CA TYR A 96 20.41 4.26 6.21
C TYR A 96 18.97 3.75 6.06
N LEU A 97 18.82 2.51 5.59
CA LEU A 97 17.54 1.89 5.27
C LEU A 97 16.55 1.89 6.47
N VAL A 98 17.09 1.78 7.69
CA VAL A 98 16.32 1.84 8.95
C VAL A 98 15.76 3.24 9.26
N LEU A 99 16.46 4.29 8.84
CA LEU A 99 16.03 5.69 8.99
C LEU A 99 15.22 6.18 7.78
N GLY A 100 15.13 5.38 6.71
CA GLY A 100 14.51 5.78 5.45
C GLY A 100 13.04 6.14 5.57
N SER A 101 12.33 5.59 6.55
CA SER A 101 10.98 6.04 6.88
C SER A 101 11.01 7.48 7.39
N PHE A 102 11.90 7.85 8.32
CA PHE A 102 11.95 9.22 8.88
C PHE A 102 12.31 10.26 7.82
N SER A 103 13.15 9.86 6.86
CA SER A 103 13.51 10.66 5.70
C SER A 103 12.30 11.05 4.83
N LEU A 104 11.17 10.34 4.89
CA LEU A 104 9.93 10.73 4.20
C LEU A 104 9.37 12.06 4.68
N LEU A 105 9.63 12.46 5.93
CA LEU A 105 9.21 13.77 6.45
C LEU A 105 10.04 14.91 5.85
N ILE A 106 11.28 14.63 5.48
CA ILE A 106 12.24 15.61 4.97
C ILE A 106 12.14 15.71 3.45
N LEU A 107 11.68 14.65 2.77
CA LEU A 107 11.60 14.56 1.31
C LEU A 107 10.92 15.78 0.62
N PRO A 108 9.81 16.34 1.12
CA PRO A 108 9.20 17.53 0.51
C PRO A 108 10.06 18.80 0.62
N PHE A 109 10.97 18.84 1.59
CA PHE A 109 11.83 19.98 1.88
C PHE A 109 13.19 19.89 1.17
N LEU A 110 13.61 18.69 0.76
CA LEU A 110 14.91 18.46 0.11
C LEU A 110 15.18 19.37 -1.10
N PRO A 111 14.22 19.62 -2.01
CA PRO A 111 14.44 20.52 -3.16
C PRO A 111 14.71 21.98 -2.78
N PHE A 112 14.43 22.38 -1.54
CA PHE A 112 14.68 23.73 -1.03
C PHE A 112 15.99 23.83 -0.24
N ILE A 113 16.61 22.70 0.10
CA ILE A 113 17.81 22.63 0.95
C ILE A 113 19.04 22.19 0.14
N GLN A 114 18.84 21.36 -0.88
CA GLN A 114 19.90 20.75 -1.67
C GLN A 114 19.81 21.15 -3.15
N ASP A 115 20.96 21.25 -3.80
CA ASP A 115 21.04 21.54 -5.22
C ASP A 115 20.52 20.36 -6.07
N TRP A 116 20.00 20.67 -7.25
CA TRP A 116 19.43 19.67 -8.16
C TRP A 116 20.43 18.59 -8.57
N ASP A 117 21.70 18.94 -8.73
CA ASP A 117 22.76 17.99 -9.08
C ASP A 117 22.98 16.95 -7.96
N THR A 118 22.93 17.39 -6.70
CA THR A 118 23.03 16.51 -5.53
C THR A 118 21.82 15.59 -5.42
N LEU A 119 20.62 16.12 -5.63
CA LEU A 119 19.40 15.30 -5.63
C LEU A 119 19.41 14.27 -6.76
N TYR A 120 19.89 14.67 -7.94
CA TYR A 120 20.06 13.77 -9.08
C TYR A 120 21.05 12.66 -8.74
N SER A 121 22.21 13.00 -8.16
CA SER A 121 23.21 12.00 -7.81
C SER A 121 22.66 10.98 -6.81
N TRP A 122 21.95 11.43 -5.77
CA TRP A 122 21.37 10.55 -4.76
C TRP A 122 20.29 9.59 -5.29
N ILE A 123 19.57 9.99 -6.34
CA ILE A 123 18.46 9.21 -6.91
C ILE A 123 18.95 8.25 -8.01
N PHE A 124 19.89 8.68 -8.85
CA PHE A 124 20.22 7.97 -10.09
C PHE A 124 21.67 7.49 -10.19
N VAL A 125 22.61 8.08 -9.44
CA VAL A 125 24.05 7.79 -9.56
C VAL A 125 24.53 6.95 -8.37
N ASP A 126 24.37 7.48 -7.16
CA ASP A 126 24.83 6.88 -5.90
C ASP A 126 23.78 5.90 -5.37
N ILE A 127 23.54 4.84 -6.14
CA ILE A 127 22.48 3.84 -5.88
C ILE A 127 23.04 2.49 -5.47
N ARG A 128 22.33 1.82 -4.57
CA ARG A 128 22.66 0.47 -4.08
C ARG A 128 22.17 -0.64 -5.01
N SER A 129 21.07 -0.42 -5.72
CA SER A 129 20.39 -1.44 -6.50
C SER A 129 19.74 -0.86 -7.75
N LEU A 130 20.20 -1.33 -8.92
CA LEU A 130 19.56 -1.03 -10.20
C LEU A 130 18.14 -1.64 -10.29
N PRO A 131 17.88 -2.90 -9.87
CA PRO A 131 16.53 -3.44 -9.79
C PRO A 131 15.56 -2.59 -8.97
N LEU A 132 16.00 -2.05 -7.82
CA LEU A 132 15.17 -1.19 -6.99
C LEU A 132 14.86 0.16 -7.65
N LEU A 133 15.80 0.73 -8.41
CA LEU A 133 15.55 1.93 -9.20
C LEU A 133 14.50 1.67 -10.30
N VAL A 134 14.66 0.58 -11.06
CA VAL A 134 13.70 0.17 -12.11
C VAL A 134 12.32 -0.08 -11.49
N TYR A 135 12.28 -0.76 -10.35
CA TYR A 135 11.04 -0.99 -9.60
C TYR A 135 10.40 0.33 -9.15
N SER A 136 11.19 1.31 -8.70
CA SER A 136 10.69 2.64 -8.31
C SER A 136 10.04 3.38 -9.48
N CYS A 137 10.62 3.29 -10.68
CA CYS A 137 10.01 3.82 -11.90
C CYS A 137 8.69 3.12 -12.25
N LEU A 138 8.64 1.79 -12.16
CA LEU A 138 7.42 1.01 -12.38
C LEU A 138 6.33 1.38 -11.36
N LEU A 139 6.72 1.53 -10.09
CA LEU A 139 5.84 1.92 -9.01
C LEU A 139 5.24 3.32 -9.25
N LEU A 140 6.07 4.29 -9.69
CA LEU A 140 5.59 5.63 -10.03
C LEU A 140 4.57 5.59 -11.17
N LEU A 141 4.89 4.90 -12.26
CA LEU A 141 3.99 4.81 -13.42
C LEU A 141 2.66 4.12 -13.05
N ALA A 142 2.72 2.96 -12.38
CA ALA A 142 1.52 2.25 -11.94
C ALA A 142 0.72 3.07 -10.91
N GLY A 143 1.40 3.77 -10.00
CA GLY A 143 0.78 4.62 -8.99
C GLY A 143 0.05 5.81 -9.60
N LEU A 144 0.64 6.48 -10.59
CA LEU A 144 0.01 7.57 -11.32
C LEU A 144 -1.22 7.08 -12.10
N VAL A 145 -1.13 5.93 -12.77
CA VAL A 145 -2.28 5.33 -13.47
C VAL A 145 -3.41 5.02 -12.50
N ASN A 146 -3.12 4.34 -11.39
CA ASN A 146 -4.11 3.98 -10.38
C ASN A 146 -4.76 5.21 -9.73
N THR A 147 -3.98 6.24 -9.43
CA THR A 147 -4.47 7.49 -8.84
C THR A 147 -5.33 8.28 -9.83
N THR A 148 -4.89 8.37 -11.09
CA THR A 148 -5.67 8.99 -12.17
C THR A 148 -7.00 8.29 -12.35
N MET A 149 -7.01 6.94 -12.37
CA MET A 149 -8.24 6.15 -12.46
C MET A 149 -9.22 6.46 -11.33
N ILE A 150 -8.74 6.69 -10.11
CA ILE A 150 -9.60 7.08 -8.98
C ILE A 150 -10.22 8.47 -9.22
N TYR A 151 -9.41 9.45 -9.62
CA TYR A 151 -9.86 10.83 -9.81
C TYR A 151 -10.84 11.01 -10.97
N ILE A 152 -10.75 10.18 -12.03
CA ILE A 152 -11.74 10.14 -13.11
C ILE A 152 -12.99 9.29 -12.76
N GLY A 153 -13.13 8.85 -11.51
CA GLY A 153 -14.30 8.10 -11.04
C GLY A 153 -14.31 6.61 -11.40
N LYS A 154 -13.19 6.06 -11.89
CA LYS A 154 -13.01 4.62 -12.20
C LYS A 154 -12.37 3.81 -11.06
N GLY A 155 -12.34 4.36 -9.85
CA GLY A 155 -11.96 3.64 -8.62
C GLY A 155 -12.98 2.58 -8.21
N ASN A 156 -12.84 1.98 -7.01
CA ASN A 156 -13.84 1.05 -6.48
C ASN A 156 -15.02 1.80 -5.84
N PRO A 157 -16.24 1.77 -6.43
CA PRO A 157 -17.38 2.51 -5.92
C PRO A 157 -18.10 1.80 -4.76
N ASP A 158 -17.92 0.48 -4.64
CA ASP A 158 -18.63 -0.35 -3.66
C ASP A 158 -17.92 -0.40 -2.30
N ASP A 159 -16.59 -0.26 -2.31
CA ASP A 159 -15.77 -0.18 -1.11
C ASP A 159 -14.65 0.86 -1.26
N MET A 160 -14.91 2.05 -0.74
CA MET A 160 -13.96 3.16 -0.73
C MET A 160 -12.68 2.85 0.08
N SER A 161 -12.70 1.84 0.95
CA SER A 161 -11.56 1.42 1.77
C SER A 161 -10.84 0.18 1.23
N LYS A 162 -11.09 -0.21 -0.03
CA LYS A 162 -10.45 -1.38 -0.65
C LYS A 162 -9.01 -1.08 -1.07
N SER A 163 -8.08 -1.99 -0.78
CA SER A 163 -6.66 -1.91 -1.19
C SER A 163 -6.42 -2.36 -2.65
N GLY A 164 -7.41 -2.18 -3.54
CA GLY A 164 -7.36 -2.63 -4.94
C GLY A 164 -7.89 -4.05 -5.18
N GLU A 165 -8.20 -4.34 -6.44
CA GLU A 165 -8.52 -5.65 -6.98
C GLU A 165 -7.25 -6.30 -7.55
N SER A 166 -7.00 -7.56 -7.18
CA SER A 166 -5.83 -8.30 -7.67
C SER A 166 -5.94 -8.66 -9.15
N LEU A 167 -4.91 -8.30 -9.92
CA LEU A 167 -4.76 -8.73 -11.31
C LEU A 167 -4.61 -10.26 -11.40
N ILE A 168 -3.91 -10.87 -10.44
CA ILE A 168 -3.74 -12.33 -10.35
C ILE A 168 -5.10 -13.00 -10.11
N LEU A 169 -5.90 -12.45 -9.20
CA LEU A 169 -7.26 -12.94 -8.93
C LEU A 169 -8.14 -12.87 -10.18
N LEU A 170 -8.06 -11.77 -10.94
CA LEU A 170 -8.79 -11.62 -12.20
C LEU A 170 -8.34 -12.66 -13.24
N GLY A 171 -7.03 -12.91 -13.35
CA GLY A 171 -6.47 -13.95 -14.19
C GLY A 171 -6.95 -15.35 -13.82
N LEU A 172 -6.88 -15.71 -12.54
CA LEU A 172 -7.35 -17.00 -12.00
C LEU A 172 -8.85 -17.19 -12.22
N ASN A 173 -9.67 -16.16 -12.00
CA ASN A 173 -11.11 -16.23 -12.24
C ASN A 173 -11.43 -16.43 -13.73
N LYS A 174 -10.70 -15.77 -14.64
CA LYS A 174 -10.83 -16.03 -16.09
C LYS A 174 -10.45 -17.46 -16.43
N LEU A 175 -9.35 -17.98 -15.88
CA LEU A 175 -8.91 -19.35 -16.09
C LEU A 175 -9.95 -20.36 -15.58
N PHE A 176 -10.45 -20.20 -14.36
CA PHE A 176 -11.49 -21.05 -13.79
C PHE A 176 -12.81 -20.98 -14.56
N SER A 177 -13.16 -19.81 -15.11
CA SER A 177 -14.34 -19.68 -15.98
C SER A 177 -14.20 -20.50 -17.26
N LYS A 178 -13.00 -20.53 -17.86
CA LYS A 178 -12.69 -21.31 -19.06
C LYS A 178 -12.73 -22.81 -18.76
N ILE A 179 -12.13 -23.23 -17.65
CA ILE A 179 -12.18 -24.62 -17.18
C ILE A 179 -13.62 -25.05 -16.90
N LYS A 180 -14.42 -24.23 -16.20
CA LYS A 180 -15.82 -24.50 -15.93
C LYS A 180 -16.65 -24.72 -17.22
N ARG A 181 -16.37 -23.94 -18.27
CA ARG A 181 -16.98 -24.13 -19.59
C ARG A 181 -16.60 -25.49 -20.20
N LEU A 182 -15.32 -25.88 -20.08
CA LEU A 182 -14.83 -27.18 -20.55
C LEU A 182 -15.43 -28.37 -19.78
N THR A 183 -15.63 -28.24 -18.46
CA THR A 183 -16.16 -29.33 -17.62
C THR A 183 -17.70 -29.33 -17.50
N LYS A 184 -18.42 -28.63 -18.40
CA LYS A 184 -19.89 -28.47 -18.39
C LYS A 184 -20.45 -28.11 -17.01
N GLY A 185 -19.76 -27.25 -16.27
CA GLY A 185 -20.26 -26.72 -14.99
C GLY A 185 -20.16 -27.65 -13.77
N ARG A 186 -19.53 -28.83 -13.87
CA ARG A 186 -19.39 -29.76 -12.73
C ARG A 186 -18.48 -29.23 -11.61
N LEU A 187 -17.50 -28.38 -11.94
CA LEU A 187 -16.60 -27.76 -10.96
C LEU A 187 -16.97 -26.29 -10.73
N LYS A 188 -17.36 -25.97 -9.49
CA LYS A 188 -17.53 -24.59 -9.01
C LYS A 188 -16.26 -24.13 -8.30
N LEU A 189 -15.22 -23.82 -9.07
CA LEU A 189 -14.01 -23.19 -8.54
C LEU A 189 -14.19 -21.67 -8.52
N LYS A 190 -14.00 -21.05 -7.35
CA LYS A 190 -13.93 -19.60 -7.19
C LYS A 190 -12.68 -19.29 -6.38
N ALA A 191 -11.82 -18.43 -6.91
CA ALA A 191 -10.62 -18.00 -6.19
C ALA A 191 -11.03 -17.15 -4.99
N ASN A 192 -10.44 -17.44 -3.82
CA ASN A 192 -10.64 -16.66 -2.62
C ASN A 192 -9.71 -15.44 -2.65
N GLU A 193 -10.29 -14.24 -2.66
CA GLU A 193 -9.57 -12.96 -2.71
C GLU A 193 -8.54 -12.84 -1.58
N PHE A 194 -8.89 -13.26 -0.36
CA PHE A 194 -7.95 -13.21 0.77
C PHE A 194 -6.74 -14.12 0.54
N VAL A 195 -6.95 -15.32 0.00
CA VAL A 195 -5.85 -16.28 -0.23
C VAL A 195 -4.90 -15.78 -1.30
N VAL A 196 -5.45 -15.27 -2.41
CA VAL A 196 -4.65 -14.73 -3.51
C VAL A 196 -3.85 -13.50 -3.04
N ASN A 197 -4.52 -12.54 -2.39
CA ASN A 197 -3.88 -11.30 -1.97
C ASN A 197 -2.84 -11.50 -0.86
N THR A 198 -3.08 -12.43 0.07
CA THR A 198 -2.24 -12.58 1.28
C THR A 198 -1.13 -13.60 1.10
N PHE A 199 -1.40 -14.72 0.42
CA PHE A 199 -0.41 -15.80 0.30
C PHE A 199 0.24 -15.84 -1.08
N ILE A 200 -0.54 -15.65 -2.16
CA ILE A 200 0.02 -15.74 -3.51
C ILE A 200 0.82 -14.48 -3.85
N GLU A 201 0.24 -13.28 -3.72
CA GLU A 201 0.94 -12.02 -4.04
C GLU A 201 2.15 -11.78 -3.13
N CYS A 202 1.99 -11.95 -1.81
CA CYS A 202 3.10 -11.84 -0.86
C CYS A 202 4.14 -12.94 -1.12
N GLY A 203 3.72 -14.17 -1.43
CA GLY A 203 4.63 -15.30 -1.73
C GLY A 203 5.46 -15.08 -2.99
N ILE A 204 4.85 -14.55 -4.06
CA ILE A 204 5.57 -14.16 -5.29
C ILE A 204 6.60 -13.07 -4.96
N THR A 205 6.19 -12.03 -4.23
CA THR A 205 7.09 -10.93 -3.85
C THR A 205 8.25 -11.41 -3.00
N ALA A 206 8.00 -12.28 -2.01
CA ALA A 206 9.03 -12.87 -1.17
C ALA A 206 9.97 -13.80 -1.96
N SER A 207 9.45 -14.52 -2.95
CA SER A 207 10.25 -15.40 -3.81
C SER A 207 11.17 -14.60 -4.74
N ILE A 208 10.69 -13.47 -5.27
CA ILE A 208 11.53 -12.50 -5.99
C ILE A 208 12.62 -11.97 -5.05
N GLY A 209 12.24 -11.56 -3.83
CA GLY A 209 13.19 -11.09 -2.82
C GLY A 209 14.27 -12.12 -2.50
N TYR A 210 13.90 -13.39 -2.33
CA TYR A 210 14.83 -14.49 -2.10
C TYR A 210 15.77 -14.71 -3.28
N TYR A 211 15.27 -14.69 -4.52
CA TYR A 211 16.10 -14.82 -5.70
C TYR A 211 17.16 -13.70 -5.78
N PHE A 212 16.76 -12.45 -5.56
CA PHE A 212 17.70 -11.34 -5.60
C PHE A 212 18.69 -11.37 -4.44
N TRP A 213 18.27 -11.79 -3.26
CA TRP A 213 19.13 -11.94 -2.09
C TRP A 213 20.18 -13.04 -2.29
N SER A 214 19.76 -14.23 -2.72
CA SER A 214 20.60 -15.44 -2.73
C SER A 214 21.35 -15.65 -4.04
N VAL A 215 20.73 -15.32 -5.17
CA VAL A 215 21.28 -15.61 -6.51
C VAL A 215 21.90 -14.36 -7.12
N ALA A 216 21.15 -13.25 -7.16
CA ALA A 216 21.63 -12.00 -7.76
C ALA A 216 22.55 -11.18 -6.83
N GLN A 217 22.70 -11.59 -5.55
CA GLN A 217 23.48 -10.91 -4.51
C GLN A 217 23.08 -9.43 -4.30
N ASP A 218 21.86 -9.06 -4.68
CA ASP A 218 21.27 -7.74 -4.42
C ASP A 218 20.45 -7.80 -3.13
N GLN A 219 21.16 -7.61 -2.02
CA GLN A 219 20.56 -7.64 -0.69
C GLN A 219 19.61 -6.46 -0.44
N THR A 220 19.85 -5.32 -1.08
CA THR A 220 19.02 -4.12 -0.92
C THR A 220 17.62 -4.36 -1.49
N PHE A 221 17.54 -4.81 -2.74
CA PHE A 221 16.26 -5.14 -3.35
C PHE A 221 15.60 -6.35 -2.70
N GLY A 222 16.39 -7.36 -2.34
CA GLY A 222 15.91 -8.52 -1.59
C GLY A 222 15.24 -8.13 -0.27
N LEU A 223 15.91 -7.31 0.55
CA LEU A 223 15.36 -6.80 1.81
C LEU A 223 14.08 -6.02 1.59
N PHE A 224 14.09 -5.12 0.60
CA PHE A 224 12.93 -4.29 0.28
C PHE A 224 11.71 -5.15 -0.09
N CYS A 225 11.89 -6.20 -0.89
CA CYS A 225 10.83 -7.16 -1.22
C CYS A 225 10.27 -7.87 0.03
N PHE A 226 11.13 -8.31 0.95
CA PHE A 226 10.69 -8.93 2.20
C PHE A 226 9.90 -7.96 3.08
N LEU A 227 10.33 -6.71 3.19
CA LEU A 227 9.64 -5.67 3.95
C LEU A 227 8.27 -5.35 3.36
N MET A 228 8.18 -5.17 2.04
CA MET A 228 6.89 -4.96 1.34
C MET A 228 5.92 -6.12 1.55
N SER A 229 6.41 -7.36 1.36
CA SER A 229 5.61 -8.58 1.52
C SER A 229 5.10 -8.76 2.94
N SER A 230 5.96 -8.51 3.93
CA SER A 230 5.58 -8.58 5.35
C SER A 230 4.56 -7.49 5.72
N ALA A 231 4.76 -6.26 5.24
CA ALA A 231 3.85 -5.14 5.50
C ALA A 231 2.46 -5.39 4.89
N GLU A 232 2.40 -5.91 3.66
CA GLU A 232 1.13 -6.25 3.02
C GLU A 232 0.45 -7.43 3.72
N PHE A 233 1.21 -8.46 4.12
CA PHE A 233 0.68 -9.59 4.87
C PHE A 233 0.01 -9.15 6.18
N ILE A 234 0.69 -8.30 6.98
CA ILE A 234 0.15 -7.73 8.22
C ILE A 234 -1.12 -6.90 7.91
N THR A 235 -1.09 -6.11 6.83
CA THR A 235 -2.21 -5.26 6.42
C THR A 235 -3.44 -6.09 6.05
N GLN A 236 -3.26 -7.20 5.33
CA GLN A 236 -4.34 -8.11 4.96
C GLN A 236 -4.93 -8.85 6.16
N ILE A 237 -4.09 -9.33 7.08
CA ILE A 237 -4.57 -9.95 8.32
C ILE A 237 -5.41 -8.97 9.13
N LYS A 238 -4.91 -7.76 9.37
CA LYS A 238 -5.65 -6.71 10.09
C LYS A 238 -7.00 -6.42 9.42
N SER A 239 -7.01 -6.30 8.09
CA SER A 239 -8.24 -6.08 7.31
C SER A 239 -9.23 -7.25 7.46
N LYS A 240 -8.75 -8.50 7.40
CA LYS A 240 -9.60 -9.68 7.54
C LYS A 240 -10.19 -9.80 8.94
N THR A 241 -9.40 -9.55 9.98
CA THR A 241 -9.86 -9.53 11.38
C THR A 241 -10.93 -8.47 11.58
N ALA A 242 -10.73 -7.26 11.06
CA ALA A 242 -11.73 -6.19 11.14
C ALA A 242 -13.05 -6.55 10.44
N GLN A 243 -12.99 -7.21 9.28
CA GLN A 243 -14.17 -7.71 8.57
C GLN A 243 -14.93 -8.77 9.37
N LEU A 244 -14.21 -9.75 9.94
CA LEU A 244 -14.82 -10.82 10.73
C LEU A 244 -15.47 -10.28 12.01
N ASN A 245 -14.81 -9.36 12.70
CA ASN A 245 -15.37 -8.70 13.89
C ASN A 245 -16.67 -7.96 13.54
N ARG A 246 -16.69 -7.20 12.43
CA ARG A 246 -17.90 -6.51 11.98
C ARG A 246 -19.04 -7.48 11.64
N GLN A 247 -18.74 -8.60 11.01
CA GLN A 247 -19.73 -9.64 10.73
C GLN A 247 -20.27 -10.27 12.02
N ALA A 248 -19.40 -10.53 13.00
CA ALA A 248 -19.82 -11.04 14.30
C ALA A 248 -20.77 -10.07 15.01
N TYR A 249 -20.47 -8.76 15.02
CA TYR A 249 -21.37 -7.75 15.59
C TYR A 249 -22.72 -7.68 14.88
N LEU A 250 -22.74 -7.75 13.54
CA LEU A 250 -23.99 -7.70 12.76
C LEU A 250 -24.84 -8.98 12.89
N ASN A 251 -24.21 -10.12 13.16
CA ASN A 251 -24.92 -11.38 13.38
C ASN A 251 -25.40 -11.55 14.83
N ALA A 252 -24.87 -10.76 15.76
CA ALA A 252 -25.27 -10.75 17.17
C ALA A 252 -26.40 -9.74 17.48
N SER A 253 -26.71 -8.83 16.54
CA SER A 253 -27.81 -7.86 16.58
C SER A 253 -29.04 -8.35 15.83
#